data_AF-A0A5C8T6N7-F1
#
_entry.id   AF-A0A5C8T6N7-F1
#
_cell.length_a   1.000
_cell.length_b   1.000
_cell.length_c   1.000
_cell.angle_alpha   90.00
_cell.angle_beta   90.00
_cell.angle_gamma   90.00
#
_symmetry.space_group_name_H-M   'P 1'
#
loop_
_entity.id
_entity.type
_entity.pdbx_description
1 polymer ?
#
loop_
_entity_poly.entity_id
_entity_poly.type
_entity_poly.pdbx_seq_one_letter_code
_entity_poly.pdbx_strand_id
1 'polypeptide(L)'
;DRNGFGYTLNRATGELLVAEKFDPVVNWASKVDMDKGSKTYGRPLVAEAYSPERTGEDETTAGICPGAIGAKNQQPAAYSPETRLFYVPTNHICMSYEPFHVTYTTGVPFVGATVGLQPPPGETRTGAFVAWDGVAGRIAWSNPEPFSVWSGALATAGGVVFYGTLEGYLKAVDAATGRELYRFKTPSGVVGNVMTYRHRGRQYVAVLSGVGGWAGIGLAAGLTDPADGAGAVGGYAALSDYTALGGQLTVFALPER
;
A
#
# COMPACT_ATOMS: atom_id res chain seq x y z
N ASP A 1 -6.00 -0.19 7.01
CA ASP A 1 -5.21 0.95 7.55
C ASP A 1 -3.72 0.72 7.27
N ARG A 2 -2.87 1.74 7.45
CA ARG A 2 -1.41 1.60 7.38
C ARG A 2 -0.89 0.48 8.28
N ASN A 3 -1.51 0.28 9.44
CA ASN A 3 -1.11 -0.72 10.43
C ASN A 3 -1.34 -2.19 10.02
N GLY A 4 -1.88 -2.47 8.83
CA GLY A 4 -2.10 -3.84 8.34
C GLY A 4 -3.44 -4.47 8.70
N PHE A 5 -4.31 -3.77 9.45
CA PHE A 5 -5.67 -4.22 9.75
C PHE A 5 -6.71 -3.58 8.82
N GLY A 6 -7.62 -4.40 8.33
CA GLY A 6 -8.82 -4.02 7.58
C GLY A 6 -9.98 -3.88 8.55
N TYR A 7 -10.47 -2.66 8.69
CA TYR A 7 -11.54 -2.32 9.62
C TYR A 7 -12.87 -2.18 8.89
N THR A 8 -13.90 -2.90 9.38
CA THR A 8 -15.28 -2.72 8.95
C THR A 8 -16.09 -2.20 10.12
N LEU A 9 -16.70 -1.05 9.93
CA LEU A 9 -17.48 -0.37 10.97
C LEU A 9 -18.91 -0.14 10.50
N ASN A 10 -19.84 -0.12 11.44
CA ASN A 10 -21.15 0.45 11.20
C ASN A 10 -21.01 1.98 11.13
N ARG A 11 -21.13 2.55 9.92
CA ARG A 11 -21.01 3.99 9.71
C ARG A 11 -22.04 4.86 10.47
N ALA A 12 -23.17 4.27 10.91
CA ALA A 12 -24.22 5.00 11.62
C ALA A 12 -23.97 5.04 13.14
N THR A 13 -23.34 3.99 13.70
CA THR A 13 -23.16 3.84 15.16
C THR A 13 -21.70 3.92 15.62
N GLY A 14 -20.75 3.75 14.70
CA GLY A 14 -19.32 3.61 15.01
C GLY A 14 -18.94 2.22 15.54
N GLU A 15 -19.86 1.26 15.61
CA GLU A 15 -19.58 -0.09 16.08
C GLU A 15 -18.54 -0.79 15.20
N LEU A 16 -17.50 -1.34 15.83
CA LEU A 16 -16.48 -2.14 15.16
C LEU A 16 -17.00 -3.56 14.91
N LEU A 17 -17.10 -3.95 13.64
CA LEU A 17 -17.67 -5.23 13.21
C LEU A 17 -16.59 -6.25 12.85
N VAL A 18 -15.54 -5.81 12.14
CA VAL A 18 -14.41 -6.66 11.70
C VAL A 18 -13.11 -5.86 11.85
N ALA A 19 -12.05 -6.52 12.30
CA ALA A 19 -10.72 -5.95 12.41
C ALA A 19 -9.65 -7.04 12.20
N GLU A 20 -9.44 -7.40 10.93
CA GLU A 20 -8.57 -8.53 10.54
C GLU A 20 -7.38 -8.08 9.70
N LYS A 21 -6.31 -8.87 9.68
CA LYS A 21 -5.10 -8.55 8.91
C LYS A 21 -5.35 -8.73 7.41
N PHE A 22 -5.04 -7.71 6.60
CA PHE A 22 -5.09 -7.80 5.13
C PHE A 22 -3.72 -7.98 4.48
N ASP A 23 -2.68 -8.17 5.31
CA ASP A 23 -1.39 -8.72 4.94
C ASP A 23 -0.98 -9.74 6.03
N PRO A 24 -0.71 -11.01 5.68
CA PRO A 24 -0.39 -12.04 6.66
C PRO A 24 0.93 -11.81 7.42
N VAL A 25 1.86 -11.00 6.93
CA VAL A 25 3.15 -10.77 7.63
C VAL A 25 3.05 -9.78 8.79
N VAL A 26 1.90 -9.13 8.97
CA VAL A 26 1.69 -8.15 10.04
C VAL A 26 1.95 -8.80 11.41
N ASN A 27 2.93 -8.27 12.14
CA ASN A 27 3.42 -8.88 13.39
C ASN A 27 3.43 -7.93 14.60
N TRP A 28 3.34 -6.60 14.39
CA TRP A 28 3.40 -5.61 15.48
C TRP A 28 2.27 -5.76 16.52
N ALA A 29 1.14 -6.35 16.12
CA ALA A 29 0.04 -6.72 16.99
C ALA A 29 -0.49 -8.11 16.61
N SER A 30 -0.91 -8.88 17.63
CA SER A 30 -1.46 -10.21 17.41
C SER A 30 -2.84 -10.16 16.75
N LYS A 31 -3.74 -9.35 17.30
CA LYS A 31 -5.09 -9.06 16.79
C LYS A 31 -5.60 -7.74 17.36
N VAL A 32 -6.76 -7.28 16.88
CA VAL A 32 -7.58 -6.28 17.59
C VAL A 32 -8.52 -7.01 18.55
N ASP A 33 -8.64 -6.52 19.78
CA ASP A 33 -9.53 -7.11 20.76
C ASP A 33 -11.00 -6.81 20.42
N MET A 34 -11.75 -7.86 20.10
CA MET A 34 -13.14 -7.78 19.64
C MET A 34 -14.15 -8.19 20.72
N ASP A 35 -13.69 -8.56 21.93
CA ASP A 35 -14.59 -8.89 23.04
C ASP A 35 -15.16 -7.60 23.66
N LYS A 36 -16.47 -7.38 23.51
CA LYS A 36 -17.18 -6.20 24.05
C LYS A 36 -17.13 -6.11 25.58
N GLY A 37 -16.87 -7.22 26.29
CA GLY A 37 -16.70 -7.23 27.74
C GLY A 37 -15.28 -6.89 28.19
N SER A 38 -14.31 -6.85 27.26
CA SER A 38 -12.91 -6.61 27.58
C SER A 38 -12.62 -5.12 27.84
N LYS A 39 -11.73 -4.85 28.81
CA LYS A 39 -11.20 -3.50 29.06
C LYS A 39 -10.38 -2.95 27.90
N THR A 40 -9.94 -3.82 26.99
CA THR A 40 -9.17 -3.47 25.81
C THR A 40 -9.98 -3.57 24.52
N TYR A 41 -11.31 -3.70 24.58
CA TYR A 41 -12.18 -3.73 23.40
C TYR A 41 -11.82 -2.62 22.40
N GLY A 42 -11.65 -2.99 21.13
CA GLY A 42 -11.26 -2.12 20.03
C GLY A 42 -9.77 -1.79 19.95
N ARG A 43 -8.94 -2.25 20.89
CA ARG A 43 -7.49 -1.96 20.90
C ARG A 43 -6.69 -3.09 20.23
N PRO A 44 -5.70 -2.76 19.39
CA PRO A 44 -4.68 -3.72 18.96
C PRO A 44 -3.87 -4.23 20.15
N LEU A 45 -3.69 -5.55 20.23
CA LEU A 45 -2.87 -6.20 21.25
C LEU A 45 -1.41 -6.22 20.77
N VAL A 46 -0.67 -5.19 21.15
CA VAL A 46 0.74 -4.96 20.77
C VAL A 46 1.61 -6.14 21.17
N ALA A 47 2.43 -6.63 20.24
CA ALA A 47 3.44 -7.64 20.50
C ALA A 47 4.71 -6.95 21.03
N GLU A 48 5.10 -7.30 22.27
CA GLU A 48 6.24 -6.64 22.94
C GLU A 48 7.54 -6.73 22.14
N ALA A 49 7.78 -7.86 21.47
CA ALA A 49 8.97 -8.08 20.64
C ALA A 49 9.11 -7.11 19.44
N TYR A 50 8.04 -6.42 19.06
CA TYR A 50 7.99 -5.50 17.92
C TYR A 50 7.59 -4.09 18.33
N SER A 51 7.71 -3.75 19.62
CA SER A 51 7.32 -2.45 20.18
C SER A 51 8.56 -1.58 20.47
N PRO A 52 8.82 -0.52 19.69
CA PRO A 52 9.96 0.38 19.96
C PRO A 52 9.94 1.01 21.35
N GLU A 53 8.76 1.35 21.87
CA GLU A 53 8.57 1.83 23.25
C GLU A 53 9.08 0.83 24.31
N ARG A 54 8.93 -0.47 24.05
CA ARG A 54 9.41 -1.52 24.97
C ARG A 54 10.91 -1.75 24.85
N THR A 55 11.45 -1.60 23.65
CA THR A 55 12.88 -1.73 23.37
C THR A 55 13.65 -0.55 24.00
N GLY A 56 13.10 0.66 23.92
CA GLY A 56 13.71 1.88 24.48
C GLY A 56 14.23 2.85 23.41
N GLU A 57 14.52 4.07 23.83
CA GLU A 57 15.23 5.06 23.01
C GLU A 57 16.67 4.62 22.73
N ASP A 58 17.20 5.02 21.58
CA ASP A 58 18.54 4.73 21.07
C ASP A 58 18.84 3.23 20.84
N GLU A 59 17.79 2.40 20.80
CA GLU A 59 17.87 0.96 20.54
C GLU A 59 17.03 0.56 19.32
N THR A 60 17.61 -0.24 18.42
CA THR A 60 16.92 -0.68 17.20
C THR A 60 15.94 -1.82 17.50
N THR A 61 14.66 -1.60 17.18
CA THR A 61 13.67 -2.68 17.05
C THR A 61 13.62 -3.17 15.60
N ALA A 62 14.05 -4.40 15.36
CA ALA A 62 14.13 -4.98 14.02
C ALA A 62 12.89 -5.83 13.66
N GLY A 63 12.60 -5.92 12.36
CA GLY A 63 11.64 -6.87 11.81
C GLY A 63 10.17 -6.51 12.04
N ILE A 64 9.84 -5.24 12.26
CA ILE A 64 8.47 -4.79 12.45
C ILE A 64 7.75 -4.81 11.10
N CYS A 65 6.61 -5.48 11.02
CA CYS A 65 5.78 -5.57 9.83
C CYS A 65 4.34 -5.13 10.16
N PRO A 66 3.76 -4.17 9.40
CA PRO A 66 4.37 -3.47 8.27
C PRO A 66 5.39 -2.41 8.72
N GLY A 67 6.23 -1.96 7.80
CA GLY A 67 7.13 -0.83 8.02
C GLY A 67 6.38 0.49 8.17
N ALA A 68 7.11 1.59 8.41
CA ALA A 68 6.51 2.90 8.64
C ALA A 68 5.60 3.33 7.47
N ILE A 69 5.96 2.93 6.24
CA ILE A 69 5.17 3.12 5.02
C ILE A 69 3.81 2.40 5.01
N GLY A 70 3.61 1.44 5.92
CA GLY A 70 2.39 0.67 6.19
C GLY A 70 2.09 -0.41 5.15
N ALA A 71 1.16 -1.31 5.44
CA ALA A 71 0.68 -2.35 4.52
C ALA A 71 -0.15 -1.77 3.34
N LYS A 72 -0.55 -0.52 3.47
CA LYS A 72 -1.16 0.32 2.43
C LYS A 72 -0.94 1.77 2.83
N ASN A 73 -0.72 2.67 1.87
CA ASN A 73 -0.52 4.08 2.14
C ASN A 73 -1.64 4.94 1.53
N GLN A 74 -1.29 6.02 0.82
CA GLN A 74 -2.22 6.96 0.19
C GLN A 74 -3.14 6.32 -0.86
N GLN A 75 -2.67 5.26 -1.53
CA GLN A 75 -3.33 4.71 -2.71
C GLN A 75 -4.77 4.25 -2.42
N PRO A 76 -5.82 4.77 -3.06
CA PRO A 76 -7.20 4.37 -2.74
C PRO A 76 -7.50 2.94 -3.22
N ALA A 77 -8.25 2.20 -2.40
CA ALA A 77 -8.86 0.93 -2.79
C ALA A 77 -10.13 1.17 -3.61
N ALA A 78 -10.52 0.21 -4.43
CA ALA A 78 -11.81 0.21 -5.13
C ALA A 78 -12.78 -0.79 -4.49
N TYR A 79 -14.07 -0.64 -4.75
CA TYR A 79 -15.11 -1.59 -4.32
C TYR A 79 -16.01 -1.93 -5.51
N SER A 80 -16.38 -3.20 -5.66
CA SER A 80 -17.42 -3.60 -6.61
C SER A 80 -18.68 -4.06 -5.86
N PRO A 81 -19.85 -3.46 -6.13
CA PRO A 81 -21.11 -3.92 -5.55
C PRO A 81 -21.55 -5.29 -6.09
N GLU A 82 -21.06 -5.71 -7.27
CA GLU A 82 -21.40 -6.99 -7.90
C GLU A 82 -20.71 -8.16 -7.20
N THR A 83 -19.41 -8.04 -6.94
CA THR A 83 -18.63 -9.07 -6.23
C THR A 83 -18.68 -8.91 -4.71
N ARG A 84 -19.04 -7.71 -4.24
CA ARG A 84 -18.95 -7.28 -2.83
C ARG A 84 -17.54 -7.34 -2.24
N LEU A 85 -16.52 -7.26 -3.10
CA LEU A 85 -15.11 -7.27 -2.70
C LEU A 85 -14.52 -5.86 -2.80
N PHE A 86 -13.55 -5.60 -1.92
CA PHE A 86 -12.64 -4.47 -2.02
C PHE A 86 -11.37 -4.89 -2.77
N TYR A 87 -10.87 -4.05 -3.65
CA TYR A 87 -9.62 -4.26 -4.38
C TYR A 87 -8.58 -3.30 -3.85
N VAL A 88 -7.62 -3.85 -3.10
CA VAL A 88 -6.72 -3.10 -2.25
C VAL A 88 -5.30 -3.21 -2.81
N PRO A 89 -4.73 -2.10 -3.30
CA PRO A 89 -3.32 -2.02 -3.63
C PRO A 89 -2.48 -1.93 -2.35
N THR A 90 -1.70 -2.98 -2.06
CA THR A 90 -0.95 -3.14 -0.80
C THR A 90 0.56 -3.01 -1.00
N ASN A 91 1.21 -2.73 0.12
CA ASN A 91 2.64 -2.80 0.29
C ASN A 91 2.95 -4.04 1.13
N HIS A 92 4.09 -4.65 0.88
CA HIS A 92 4.58 -5.84 1.55
C HIS A 92 6.01 -5.58 2.00
N ILE A 93 6.15 -4.73 3.02
CA ILE A 93 7.45 -4.18 3.42
C ILE A 93 7.46 -4.02 4.95
N CYS A 94 8.58 -4.34 5.56
CA CYS A 94 8.83 -4.30 6.99
C CYS A 94 9.87 -3.21 7.31
N MET A 95 10.18 -3.01 8.59
CA MET A 95 11.16 -2.03 9.02
C MET A 95 12.06 -2.48 10.17
N SER A 96 13.23 -1.87 10.25
CA SER A 96 13.90 -1.56 11.52
C SER A 96 13.52 -0.15 11.97
N TYR A 97 13.42 0.07 13.27
CA TYR A 97 13.04 1.35 13.85
C TYR A 97 13.85 1.63 15.11
N GLU A 98 14.60 2.73 15.11
CA GLU A 98 15.38 3.22 16.25
C GLU A 98 14.88 4.62 16.60
N PRO A 99 14.10 4.78 17.69
CA PRO A 99 13.67 6.09 18.16
C PRO A 99 14.81 6.79 18.90
N PHE A 100 14.89 8.11 18.80
CA PHE A 100 15.84 8.91 19.56
C PHE A 100 15.23 10.25 19.96
N HIS A 101 15.74 10.82 21.05
CA HIS A 101 15.24 12.09 21.56
C HIS A 101 15.50 13.24 20.57
N VAL A 102 14.47 14.06 20.33
CA VAL A 102 14.58 15.29 19.53
C VAL A 102 13.85 16.44 20.23
N THR A 103 14.33 17.66 20.03
CA THR A 103 13.69 18.88 20.54
C THR A 103 12.89 19.57 19.43
N TYR A 104 11.68 20.01 19.76
CA TYR A 104 10.82 20.72 18.82
C TYR A 104 11.40 22.10 18.48
N THR A 105 11.46 22.40 17.18
CA THR A 105 11.78 23.73 16.65
C THR A 105 10.83 24.03 15.50
N THR A 106 10.17 25.19 15.53
CA THR A 106 9.23 25.60 14.49
C THR A 106 9.89 25.64 13.12
N GLY A 107 9.30 24.95 12.13
CA GLY A 107 9.80 24.90 10.75
C GLY A 107 10.84 23.81 10.46
N VAL A 108 11.28 23.07 11.47
CA VAL A 108 12.27 21.98 11.36
C VAL A 108 11.57 20.61 11.52
N PRO A 109 11.99 19.55 10.81
CA PRO A 109 11.45 18.21 11.02
C PRO A 109 11.56 17.75 12.48
N PHE A 110 10.47 17.18 13.00
CA PHE A 110 10.37 16.66 14.37
C PHE A 110 10.02 15.16 14.31
N VAL A 111 10.99 14.36 13.86
CA VAL A 111 10.80 12.93 13.56
C VAL A 111 11.23 12.05 14.73
N GLY A 112 12.50 12.16 15.16
CA GLY A 112 13.02 11.39 16.30
C GLY A 112 13.13 9.89 16.05
N ALA A 113 13.42 9.47 14.81
CA ALA A 113 13.69 8.07 14.52
C ALA A 113 14.52 7.87 13.25
N THR A 114 15.36 6.84 13.28
CA THR A 114 16.01 6.27 12.09
C THR A 114 15.20 5.03 11.69
N VAL A 115 14.86 4.94 10.40
CA VAL A 115 14.03 3.86 9.86
C VAL A 115 14.73 3.21 8.69
N GLY A 116 14.85 1.89 8.71
CA GLY A 116 15.25 1.09 7.55
C GLY A 116 14.05 0.36 6.99
N LEU A 117 13.79 0.43 5.68
CA LEU A 117 12.71 -0.32 5.03
C LEU A 117 13.28 -1.46 4.19
N GLN A 118 12.64 -2.62 4.27
CA GLN A 118 13.07 -3.82 3.55
C GLN A 118 11.90 -4.77 3.31
N PRO A 119 11.94 -5.60 2.25
CA PRO A 119 11.00 -6.71 2.10
C PRO A 119 10.98 -7.61 3.35
N PRO A 120 9.90 -8.38 3.57
CA PRO A 120 9.88 -9.42 4.60
C PRO A 120 11.04 -10.41 4.44
N PRO A 121 11.53 -11.00 5.55
CA PRO A 121 12.65 -11.94 5.51
C PRO A 121 12.43 -13.07 4.50
N GLY A 122 13.40 -13.28 3.61
CA GLY A 122 13.34 -14.32 2.58
C GLY A 122 12.57 -13.94 1.32
N GLU A 123 12.02 -12.72 1.24
CA GLU A 123 11.33 -12.21 0.05
C GLU A 123 12.09 -11.04 -0.59
N THR A 124 11.83 -10.81 -1.87
CA THR A 124 12.35 -9.66 -2.63
C THR A 124 11.26 -8.70 -3.08
N ARG A 125 9.99 -9.13 -2.97
CA ARG A 125 8.83 -8.38 -3.42
C ARG A 125 8.39 -7.42 -2.34
N THR A 126 7.96 -6.22 -2.74
CA THR A 126 7.48 -5.20 -1.81
C THR A 126 5.99 -4.86 -1.98
N GLY A 127 5.22 -5.61 -2.76
CA GLY A 127 3.80 -5.31 -2.97
C GLY A 127 2.93 -6.52 -3.28
N ALA A 128 1.63 -6.30 -3.14
CA ALA A 128 0.60 -7.17 -3.67
C ALA A 128 -0.65 -6.35 -4.06
N PHE A 129 -1.46 -6.90 -4.95
CA PHE A 129 -2.79 -6.41 -5.25
C PHE A 129 -3.80 -7.46 -4.76
N VAL A 130 -4.59 -7.12 -3.75
CA VAL A 130 -5.45 -8.10 -3.07
C VAL A 130 -6.93 -7.78 -3.26
N ALA A 131 -7.75 -8.81 -3.36
CA ALA A 131 -9.18 -8.68 -3.09
C ALA A 131 -9.48 -9.03 -1.64
N TRP A 132 -10.23 -8.16 -0.97
CA TRP A 132 -10.58 -8.24 0.44
C TRP A 132 -12.10 -8.36 0.61
N ASP A 133 -12.53 -9.39 1.34
CA ASP A 133 -13.90 -9.51 1.83
C ASP A 133 -14.02 -8.77 3.16
N GLY A 134 -14.63 -7.59 3.13
CA GLY A 134 -14.79 -6.74 4.32
C GLY A 134 -15.81 -7.28 5.34
N VAL A 135 -16.66 -8.21 4.95
CA VAL A 135 -17.63 -8.84 5.89
C VAL A 135 -16.99 -10.03 6.57
N ALA A 136 -16.26 -10.86 5.82
CA ALA A 136 -15.60 -12.05 6.36
C ALA A 136 -14.22 -11.76 6.98
N GLY A 137 -13.62 -10.60 6.70
CA GLY A 137 -12.30 -10.25 7.22
C GLY A 137 -11.17 -11.10 6.63
N ARG A 138 -11.22 -11.40 5.32
CA ARG A 138 -10.23 -12.27 4.67
C ARG A 138 -9.89 -11.84 3.26
N ILE A 139 -8.68 -12.23 2.84
CA ILE A 139 -8.22 -12.09 1.46
C ILE A 139 -8.92 -13.16 0.60
N ALA A 140 -9.62 -12.74 -0.44
CA ALA A 140 -10.28 -13.62 -1.40
C ALA A 140 -9.29 -14.15 -2.45
N TRP A 141 -8.41 -13.28 -2.94
CA TRP A 141 -7.28 -13.60 -3.80
C TRP A 141 -6.20 -12.53 -3.67
N SER A 142 -4.96 -12.86 -4.06
CA SER A 142 -3.81 -11.96 -3.99
C SER A 142 -2.89 -12.15 -5.20
N ASN A 143 -2.53 -11.05 -5.84
CA ASN A 143 -1.53 -11.01 -6.90
C ASN A 143 -0.24 -10.38 -6.35
N PRO A 144 0.87 -11.12 -6.25
CA PRO A 144 2.14 -10.53 -5.83
C PRO A 144 2.69 -9.59 -6.90
N GLU A 145 3.33 -8.50 -6.47
CA GLU A 145 3.98 -7.52 -7.35
C GLU A 145 5.44 -7.31 -6.93
N PRO A 146 6.37 -7.08 -7.89
CA PRO A 146 7.78 -6.86 -7.56
C PRO A 146 7.96 -5.67 -6.60
N PHE A 147 7.22 -4.60 -6.85
CA PHE A 147 7.22 -3.40 -6.03
C PHE A 147 5.86 -3.16 -5.39
N SER A 148 5.82 -2.35 -4.33
CA SER A 148 4.56 -1.89 -3.71
C SER A 148 3.57 -1.34 -4.75
N VAL A 149 2.29 -1.65 -4.59
CA VAL A 149 1.26 -1.11 -5.48
C VAL A 149 0.86 0.27 -4.97
N TRP A 150 1.45 1.31 -5.56
CA TRP A 150 1.35 2.68 -5.06
C TRP A 150 0.29 3.53 -5.80
N SER A 151 -0.48 2.93 -6.69
CA SER A 151 -1.53 3.57 -7.46
C SER A 151 -2.92 3.29 -6.89
N GLY A 152 -3.86 4.20 -7.13
CA GLY A 152 -5.26 3.95 -6.86
C GLY A 152 -5.88 2.93 -7.80
N ALA A 153 -6.70 2.03 -7.25
CA ALA A 153 -7.45 1.05 -8.02
C ALA A 153 -8.77 1.63 -8.57
N LEU A 154 -9.25 1.06 -9.69
CA LEU A 154 -10.54 1.38 -10.29
C LEU A 154 -11.28 0.09 -10.68
N ALA A 155 -12.40 -0.20 -10.02
CA ALA A 155 -13.30 -1.27 -10.41
C ALA A 155 -14.41 -0.74 -11.33
N THR A 156 -14.82 -1.53 -12.33
CA THR A 156 -15.90 -1.16 -13.25
C THR A 156 -16.95 -2.27 -13.36
N ALA A 157 -18.15 -1.92 -13.82
CA ALA A 157 -19.24 -2.88 -14.07
C ALA A 157 -18.94 -3.89 -15.21
N GLY A 158 -17.80 -3.76 -15.90
CA GLY A 158 -17.34 -4.75 -16.88
C GLY A 158 -16.69 -5.98 -16.24
N GLY A 159 -16.71 -6.12 -14.91
CA GLY A 159 -16.03 -7.20 -14.20
C GLY A 159 -14.50 -7.07 -14.22
N VAL A 160 -13.97 -5.87 -14.45
CA VAL A 160 -12.53 -5.59 -14.52
C VAL A 160 -12.10 -4.53 -13.52
N VAL A 161 -10.90 -4.73 -12.96
CA VAL A 161 -10.26 -3.81 -12.00
C VAL A 161 -8.92 -3.37 -12.54
N PHE A 162 -8.69 -2.07 -12.59
CA PHE A 162 -7.44 -1.48 -13.05
C PHE A 162 -6.59 -1.01 -11.88
N TYR A 163 -5.28 -1.13 -12.01
CA TYR A 163 -4.29 -0.51 -11.14
C TYR A 163 -2.97 -0.31 -11.89
N GLY A 164 -2.15 0.62 -11.42
CA GLY A 164 -0.80 0.85 -11.90
C GLY A 164 0.30 0.32 -10.98
N THR A 165 1.44 -0.08 -11.53
CA THR A 165 2.62 -0.53 -10.76
C THR A 165 3.74 0.51 -10.76
N LEU A 166 4.66 0.41 -9.79
CA LEU A 166 5.77 1.35 -9.65
C LEU A 166 6.79 1.23 -10.79
N GLU A 167 6.94 0.06 -11.39
CA GLU A 167 7.72 -0.13 -12.61
C GLU A 167 6.97 0.32 -13.88
N GLY A 168 5.79 0.92 -13.73
CA GLY A 168 5.09 1.67 -14.76
C GLY A 168 4.18 0.83 -15.64
N TYR A 169 3.61 -0.28 -15.16
CA TYR A 169 2.55 -0.96 -15.89
C TYR A 169 1.17 -0.47 -15.47
N LEU A 170 0.30 -0.18 -16.44
CA LEU A 170 -1.14 -0.22 -16.20
C LEU A 170 -1.59 -1.67 -16.40
N LYS A 171 -2.18 -2.27 -15.36
CA LYS A 171 -2.75 -3.61 -15.39
C LYS A 171 -4.26 -3.56 -15.29
N ALA A 172 -4.93 -4.53 -15.91
CA ALA A 172 -6.33 -4.83 -15.65
C ALA A 172 -6.45 -6.30 -15.25
N VAL A 173 -7.18 -6.58 -14.18
CA VAL A 173 -7.43 -7.92 -13.66
C VAL A 173 -8.92 -8.22 -13.63
N ASP A 174 -9.25 -9.50 -13.75
CA ASP A 174 -10.60 -10.01 -13.54
C ASP A 174 -11.03 -9.80 -12.07
N ALA A 175 -12.21 -9.20 -11.88
CA ALA A 175 -12.70 -8.78 -10.57
C ALA A 175 -12.99 -9.94 -9.61
N ALA A 176 -13.28 -11.14 -10.12
CA ALA A 176 -13.62 -12.31 -9.31
C ALA A 176 -12.40 -13.17 -9.00
N THR A 177 -11.46 -13.29 -9.94
CA THR A 177 -10.36 -14.26 -9.89
C THR A 177 -8.98 -13.65 -9.71
N GLY A 178 -8.83 -12.34 -9.95
CA GLY A 178 -7.53 -11.66 -9.94
C GLY A 178 -6.67 -11.93 -11.18
N ARG A 179 -7.13 -12.73 -12.15
CA ARG A 179 -6.36 -13.05 -13.35
C ARG A 179 -6.03 -11.78 -14.16
N GLU A 180 -4.76 -11.57 -14.49
CA GLU A 180 -4.33 -10.47 -15.38
C GLU A 180 -4.95 -10.66 -16.78
N LEU A 181 -5.63 -9.61 -17.26
CA LEU A 181 -6.31 -9.56 -18.55
C LEU A 181 -5.63 -8.60 -19.53
N TYR A 182 -4.96 -7.57 -18.99
CA TYR A 182 -4.32 -6.54 -19.77
C TYR A 182 -3.09 -6.01 -19.02
N ARG A 183 -2.05 -5.68 -19.78
CA ARG A 183 -0.85 -5.01 -19.27
C ARG A 183 -0.27 -4.10 -20.33
N PHE A 184 0.06 -2.86 -19.96
CA PHE A 184 0.74 -1.91 -20.84
C PHE A 184 1.81 -1.12 -20.10
N LYS A 185 3.00 -0.98 -20.71
CA LYS A 185 4.11 -0.21 -20.14
C LYS A 185 3.88 1.28 -20.38
N THR A 186 3.49 1.98 -19.33
CA THR A 186 3.50 3.44 -19.31
C THR A 186 4.94 3.99 -19.18
N PRO A 187 5.14 5.27 -19.56
CA PRO A 187 6.47 5.89 -19.62
C PRO A 187 7.21 6.00 -18.28
N SER A 188 6.49 6.01 -17.15
CA SER A 188 7.06 6.10 -15.80
C SER A 188 6.20 5.31 -14.80
N GLY A 189 6.69 5.09 -13.57
CA GLY A 189 5.94 4.48 -12.49
C GLY A 189 4.61 5.16 -12.23
N VAL A 190 3.60 4.39 -11.85
CA VAL A 190 2.25 4.91 -11.58
C VAL A 190 2.03 5.02 -10.08
N VAL A 191 1.92 6.25 -9.59
CA VAL A 191 1.53 6.57 -8.20
C VAL A 191 0.18 7.27 -8.10
N GLY A 192 -0.39 7.67 -9.25
CA GLY A 192 -1.71 8.27 -9.35
C GLY A 192 -2.84 7.23 -9.40
N ASN A 193 -4.07 7.70 -9.55
CA ASN A 193 -5.25 6.85 -9.59
C ASN A 193 -5.65 6.57 -11.04
N VAL A 194 -6.05 5.32 -11.33
CA VAL A 194 -6.70 5.02 -12.61
C VAL A 194 -8.11 5.60 -12.61
N MET A 195 -8.53 6.16 -13.74
CA MET A 195 -9.84 6.79 -13.90
C MET A 195 -10.49 6.36 -15.22
N THR A 196 -11.83 6.41 -15.32
CA THR A 196 -12.57 6.17 -16.57
C THR A 196 -13.61 7.25 -16.86
N TYR A 197 -13.88 7.51 -18.14
CA TYR A 197 -14.88 8.47 -18.61
C TYR A 197 -15.45 8.06 -19.97
N ARG A 198 -16.51 8.74 -20.41
CA ARG A 198 -17.05 8.61 -21.77
C ARG A 198 -16.89 9.91 -22.54
N HIS A 199 -16.53 9.80 -23.81
CA HIS A 199 -16.50 10.91 -24.76
C HIS A 199 -17.04 10.42 -26.11
N ARG A 200 -18.03 11.15 -26.67
CA ARG A 200 -18.69 10.80 -27.95
C ARG A 200 -19.14 9.33 -28.03
N GLY A 201 -19.77 8.85 -26.97
CA GLY A 201 -20.28 7.47 -26.89
C GLY A 201 -19.23 6.39 -26.62
N ARG A 202 -17.92 6.69 -26.69
CA ARG A 202 -16.83 5.74 -26.43
C ARG A 202 -16.30 5.89 -25.00
N GLN A 203 -16.00 4.77 -24.34
CA GLN A 203 -15.39 4.76 -23.00
C GLN A 203 -13.86 4.79 -23.11
N TYR A 204 -13.24 5.56 -22.22
CA TYR A 204 -11.80 5.72 -22.10
C TYR A 204 -11.37 5.41 -20.66
N VAL A 205 -10.17 4.87 -20.52
CA VAL A 205 -9.46 4.70 -19.25
C VAL A 205 -8.21 5.58 -19.31
N ALA A 206 -7.89 6.30 -18.24
CA ALA A 206 -6.72 7.15 -18.22
C ALA A 206 -5.94 7.00 -16.91
N VAL A 207 -4.63 7.22 -16.97
CA VAL A 207 -3.74 7.13 -15.82
C VAL A 207 -2.54 8.08 -15.99
N LEU A 208 -2.14 8.74 -14.91
CA LEU A 208 -0.92 9.53 -14.84
C LEU A 208 0.26 8.65 -14.49
N SER A 209 1.34 8.77 -15.27
CA SER A 209 2.64 8.16 -15.01
C SER A 209 3.67 9.23 -14.66
N GLY A 210 4.43 8.98 -13.60
CA GLY A 210 5.40 9.88 -12.99
C GLY A 210 5.73 9.36 -11.61
N VAL A 211 6.75 8.50 -11.51
CA VAL A 211 7.14 7.86 -10.24
C VAL A 211 7.57 8.93 -9.22
N GLY A 212 7.19 8.74 -7.97
CA GLY A 212 7.44 9.69 -6.90
C GLY A 212 6.72 9.27 -5.61
N GLY A 213 6.26 10.25 -4.83
CA GLY A 213 5.78 9.99 -3.48
C GLY A 213 6.88 9.37 -2.61
N TRP A 214 6.51 8.70 -1.52
CA TRP A 214 7.52 8.13 -0.61
C TRP A 214 8.24 6.93 -1.22
N ALA A 215 7.53 6.02 -1.90
CA ALA A 215 8.14 4.84 -2.53
C ALA A 215 9.14 5.18 -3.65
N GLY A 216 8.95 6.31 -4.34
CA GLY A 216 9.87 6.81 -5.38
C GLY A 216 10.79 7.94 -4.92
N ILE A 217 10.93 8.21 -3.61
CA ILE A 217 11.61 9.42 -3.13
C ILE A 217 13.09 9.48 -3.53
N GLY A 218 13.76 8.33 -3.62
CA GLY A 218 15.16 8.25 -4.09
C GLY A 218 15.31 8.82 -5.50
N LEU A 219 14.41 8.44 -6.42
CA LEU A 219 14.37 8.98 -7.77
C LEU A 219 13.93 10.45 -7.80
N ALA A 220 12.88 10.80 -7.05
CA ALA A 220 12.26 12.12 -7.11
C ALA A 220 13.11 13.24 -6.49
N ALA A 221 13.86 12.94 -5.43
CA ALA A 221 14.73 13.89 -4.75
C ALA A 221 16.22 13.68 -5.04
N GLY A 222 16.59 12.67 -5.85
CA GLY A 222 17.98 12.37 -6.18
C GLY A 222 18.80 11.85 -4.99
N LEU A 223 18.15 11.16 -4.06
CA LEU A 223 18.78 10.62 -2.85
C LEU A 223 19.42 9.27 -3.16
N THR A 224 20.64 9.05 -2.67
CA THR A 224 21.42 7.84 -2.94
C THR A 224 21.81 7.07 -1.69
N ASP A 225 21.79 7.70 -0.51
CA ASP A 225 22.05 7.01 0.74
C ASP A 225 20.86 6.09 1.07
N PRO A 226 21.06 4.79 1.29
CA PRO A 226 19.97 3.87 1.61
C PRO A 226 19.15 4.26 2.86
N ALA A 227 19.74 4.98 3.82
CA ALA A 227 19.06 5.44 5.03
C ALA A 227 18.21 6.70 4.80
N ASP A 228 18.48 7.47 3.74
CA ASP A 228 17.74 8.68 3.42
C ASP A 228 16.27 8.41 3.11
N GLY A 229 15.46 9.48 3.17
CA GLY A 229 14.03 9.39 2.90
C GLY A 229 13.32 8.43 3.86
N ALA A 230 13.79 8.36 5.12
CA ALA A 230 13.29 7.45 6.15
C ALA A 230 13.28 5.97 5.68
N GLY A 231 14.41 5.53 5.12
CA GLY A 231 14.67 4.16 4.68
C GLY A 231 14.04 3.77 3.34
N ALA A 232 13.21 4.61 2.73
CA ALA A 232 12.57 4.29 1.46
C ALA A 232 13.56 4.26 0.29
N VAL A 233 14.67 5.01 0.35
CA VAL A 233 15.71 4.98 -0.69
C VAL A 233 16.32 3.57 -0.77
N GLY A 234 16.72 2.99 0.36
CA GLY A 234 17.20 1.61 0.42
C GLY A 234 16.12 0.58 0.10
N GLY A 235 14.91 0.75 0.66
CA GLY A 235 13.80 -0.20 0.48
C GLY A 235 13.31 -0.36 -0.96
N TYR A 236 13.54 0.63 -1.81
CA TYR A 236 13.18 0.62 -3.23
C TYR A 236 14.39 0.85 -4.16
N ALA A 237 15.61 0.50 -3.72
CA ALA A 237 16.83 0.77 -4.49
C ALA A 237 16.80 0.22 -5.93
N ALA A 238 16.21 -0.96 -6.15
CA ALA A 238 16.09 -1.56 -7.48
C ALA A 238 15.08 -0.85 -8.40
N LEU A 239 14.26 0.08 -7.91
CA LEU A 239 13.20 0.72 -8.70
C LEU A 239 13.75 1.55 -9.87
N SER A 240 14.94 2.14 -9.71
CA SER A 240 15.61 2.94 -10.76
C SER A 240 15.97 2.13 -12.01
N ASP A 241 16.09 0.80 -11.88
CA ASP A 241 16.43 -0.07 -13.01
C ASP A 241 15.25 -0.26 -13.97
N TYR A 242 14.03 0.07 -13.54
CA TYR A 242 12.78 -0.18 -14.27
C TYR A 242 12.05 1.10 -14.70
N THR A 243 12.31 2.21 -14.03
CA THR A 243 11.61 3.46 -14.29
C THR A 243 12.46 4.69 -13.97
N ALA A 244 12.06 5.82 -14.56
CA ALA A 244 12.62 7.14 -14.31
C ALA A 244 11.49 8.12 -14.03
N LEU A 245 11.82 9.36 -13.65
CA LEU A 245 10.83 10.43 -13.47
C LEU A 245 9.99 10.64 -14.74
N GLY A 246 8.78 11.14 -14.56
CA GLY A 246 7.84 11.35 -15.66
C GLY A 246 6.76 12.37 -15.31
N GLY A 247 5.86 12.60 -16.26
CA GLY A 247 4.78 13.58 -16.15
C GLY A 247 3.83 13.47 -17.33
N GLN A 248 3.34 12.27 -17.60
CA GLN A 248 2.48 11.99 -18.77
C GLN A 248 1.15 11.37 -18.35
N LEU A 249 0.09 11.78 -19.05
CA LEU A 249 -1.23 11.16 -19.00
C LEU A 249 -1.36 10.20 -20.18
N THR A 250 -1.59 8.92 -19.91
CA THR A 250 -1.85 7.91 -20.95
C THR A 250 -3.34 7.59 -20.97
N VAL A 251 -3.95 7.62 -22.16
CA VAL A 251 -5.39 7.36 -22.37
C VAL A 251 -5.56 6.13 -23.25
N PHE A 252 -6.44 5.24 -22.84
CA PHE A 252 -6.72 3.94 -23.44
C PHE A 252 -8.18 3.85 -23.86
N ALA A 253 -8.45 3.23 -25.01
CA ALA A 253 -9.78 2.83 -25.44
C ALA A 253 -9.68 1.64 -26.40
N LEU A 254 -10.75 0.84 -26.47
CA LEU A 254 -10.86 -0.21 -27.49
C LEU A 254 -10.86 0.40 -28.90
N PRO A 255 -10.28 -0.25 -29.92
CA PRO A 255 -10.37 0.21 -31.32
C PRO A 255 -11.82 0.42 -31.77
N GLU A 256 -12.02 1.37 -32.68
CA GLU A 256 -13.32 1.55 -33.32
C GLU A 256 -13.60 0.33 -34.21
N ARG A 257 -14.83 -0.20 -34.13
CA ARG A 257 -15.31 -1.25 -35.01
C ARG A 257 -15.80 -0.67 -36.32
#